data_AF-A0A7Y5N6F3-F1
#
_entry.id   AF-A0A7Y5N6F3-F1
#
_cell.length_a   1.000
_cell.length_b   1.000
_cell.length_c   1.000
_cell.angle_alpha   90.00
_cell.angle_beta   90.00
_cell.angle_gamma   90.00
#
_symmetry.space_group_name_H-M   'P 1'
#
loop_
_entity.id
_entity.type
_entity.pdbx_description
1 polymer ?
#
loop_
_entity_poly.entity_id
_entity_poly.type
_entity_poly.pdbx_seq_one_letter_code
_entity_poly.pdbx_strand_id
1 'polypeptide(L)'
;MKTWTGAYAVLLAAATLAACGGSKPAGCVTVSGDVAQAIVDGATGDLSVGKGAAIRADSGVYYAAFNITAAGERKVGVWALDEISPPGSIRAVDGFAQQFTRWPVLPGANGSEKANDAKACLG
;
A
#
# COMPACT_ATOMS: atom_id res chain seq x y z
N MET A 1 15.22 -22.28 63.63
CA MET A 1 15.38 -21.12 62.73
C MET A 1 14.77 -21.48 61.38
N LYS A 2 14.13 -20.52 60.73
CA LYS A 2 13.03 -20.64 59.75
C LYS A 2 13.40 -19.91 58.47
N THR A 3 13.18 -20.53 57.30
CA THR A 3 12.87 -19.95 55.96
C THR A 3 12.54 -21.15 55.02
N TRP A 4 11.31 -21.46 54.57
CA TRP A 4 10.46 -20.78 53.55
C TRP A 4 11.31 -20.43 52.32
N THR A 5 11.11 -20.92 51.09
CA THR A 5 10.03 -20.72 50.07
C THR A 5 10.67 -21.25 48.75
N GLY A 6 10.04 -21.69 47.67
CA GLY A 6 8.67 -21.67 47.20
C GLY A 6 8.58 -22.44 45.87
N ALA A 7 7.35 -22.71 45.44
CA ALA A 7 6.97 -23.28 44.15
C ALA A 7 7.21 -22.30 42.97
N TYR A 8 6.66 -22.60 41.79
CA TYR A 8 6.68 -21.87 40.49
C TYR A 8 7.77 -22.37 39.52
N ALA A 9 7.53 -22.67 38.24
CA ALA A 9 6.37 -22.46 37.39
C ALA A 9 6.34 -23.49 36.23
N VAL A 10 5.14 -23.97 35.91
CA VAL A 10 4.80 -24.50 34.59
C VAL A 10 4.78 -23.34 33.61
N LEU A 11 5.56 -23.42 32.54
CA LEU A 11 5.37 -22.59 31.34
C LEU A 11 5.27 -23.52 30.12
N LEU A 12 4.02 -23.90 29.84
CA LEU A 12 3.57 -24.29 28.52
C LEU A 12 3.75 -23.09 27.58
N ALA A 13 4.90 -23.00 26.91
CA ALA A 13 5.03 -22.14 25.75
C ALA A 13 4.41 -22.90 24.56
N ALA A 14 3.10 -22.69 24.38
CA ALA A 14 2.45 -22.92 23.11
C ALA A 14 3.21 -22.14 22.04
N ALA A 15 3.98 -22.84 21.20
CA ALA A 15 4.41 -22.30 19.93
C ALA A 15 3.15 -22.18 19.06
N THR A 16 2.39 -21.12 19.30
CA THR A 16 1.26 -20.72 18.47
C THR A 16 1.80 -20.51 17.08
N LEU A 17 1.28 -21.35 16.18
CA LEU A 17 1.41 -21.29 14.75
C LEU A 17 1.72 -19.88 14.25
N ALA A 18 2.92 -19.67 13.71
CA ALA A 18 3.13 -18.70 12.65
C ALA A 18 2.40 -19.24 11.40
N ALA A 19 1.07 -19.25 11.47
CA ALA A 19 0.21 -19.45 10.34
C ALA A 19 0.11 -18.12 9.58
N CYS A 20 0.33 -18.23 8.27
CA CYS A 20 -0.15 -17.35 7.21
C CYS A 20 0.58 -16.03 6.92
N GLY A 21 0.96 -15.88 5.65
CA GLY A 21 0.87 -14.62 4.93
C GLY A 21 2.21 -14.11 4.44
N GLY A 22 2.43 -14.18 3.12
CA GLY A 22 3.64 -13.71 2.45
C GLY A 22 4.14 -12.37 2.98
N SER A 23 5.43 -12.33 3.30
CA SER A 23 6.09 -11.14 3.80
C SER A 23 5.90 -10.00 2.81
N LYS A 24 5.16 -8.96 3.20
CA LYS A 24 5.12 -7.69 2.44
C LYS A 24 6.56 -7.22 2.20
N PRO A 25 6.85 -6.58 1.05
CA PRO A 25 8.15 -5.96 0.83
C PRO A 25 8.57 -5.05 1.99
N ALA A 26 9.87 -4.97 2.27
CA ALA A 26 10.36 -3.99 3.22
C ALA A 26 10.08 -2.57 2.71
N GLY A 27 9.74 -1.64 3.61
CA GLY A 27 9.50 -0.24 3.24
C GLY A 27 8.09 0.09 2.74
N CYS A 28 7.13 -0.84 2.87
CA CYS A 28 5.72 -0.54 2.65
C CYS A 28 5.22 0.48 3.68
N VAL A 29 4.60 1.56 3.20
CA VAL A 29 3.94 2.58 4.02
C VAL A 29 2.45 2.63 3.70
N THR A 30 1.64 2.96 4.70
CA THR A 30 0.22 3.21 4.49
C THR A 30 0.03 4.57 3.83
N VAL A 31 -0.88 4.63 2.87
CA VAL A 31 -1.22 5.87 2.19
C VAL A 31 -2.38 6.56 2.92
N SER A 32 -2.31 7.88 3.05
CA SER A 32 -3.35 8.67 3.72
C SER A 32 -4.69 8.62 2.95
N GLY A 33 -5.79 8.86 3.66
CA GLY A 33 -7.12 8.98 3.06
C GLY A 33 -7.21 10.15 2.07
N ASP A 34 -6.44 11.22 2.30
CA ASP A 34 -6.42 12.41 1.44
C ASP A 34 -5.91 12.10 0.03
N VAL A 35 -4.91 11.20 -0.10
CA VAL A 35 -4.43 10.73 -1.40
C VAL A 35 -5.51 9.89 -2.10
N ALA A 36 -6.20 9.02 -1.35
CA ALA A 36 -7.28 8.21 -1.92
C ALA A 36 -8.39 9.11 -2.46
N GLN A 37 -8.75 10.16 -1.71
CA GLN A 37 -9.73 11.15 -2.14
C GLN A 37 -9.24 11.91 -3.38
N ALA A 38 -7.99 12.37 -3.41
CA ALA A 38 -7.43 13.05 -4.57
C ALA A 38 -7.46 12.17 -5.84
N ILE A 39 -7.21 10.86 -5.71
CA ILE A 39 -7.31 9.92 -6.85
C ILE A 39 -8.76 9.83 -7.35
N VAL A 40 -9.75 9.77 -6.45
CA VAL A 40 -11.18 9.79 -6.80
C VAL A 40 -11.55 11.10 -7.50
N ASP A 41 -11.12 12.24 -6.97
CA ASP A 41 -11.42 13.56 -7.53
C ASP A 41 -10.82 13.75 -8.94
N GLY A 42 -9.68 13.10 -9.20
CA GLY A 42 -9.04 13.06 -10.51
C GLY A 42 -9.63 12.03 -11.49
N ALA A 43 -10.66 11.27 -11.11
CA ALA A 43 -11.23 10.23 -11.95
C ALA A 43 -12.05 10.78 -13.12
N THR A 44 -12.12 10.02 -14.22
CA THR A 44 -12.93 10.36 -15.41
C THR A 44 -14.33 9.74 -15.40
N GLY A 45 -14.70 9.01 -14.35
CA GLY A 45 -16.01 8.36 -14.17
C GLY A 45 -16.15 7.79 -12.76
N ASP A 46 -17.10 6.86 -12.59
CA ASP A 46 -17.35 6.22 -11.30
C ASP A 46 -16.17 5.33 -10.90
N LEU A 47 -15.40 5.82 -9.94
CA LEU A 47 -14.22 5.15 -9.40
C LEU A 47 -14.28 5.21 -7.87
N SER A 48 -14.25 4.04 -7.23
CA SER A 48 -14.10 3.94 -5.78
C SER A 48 -12.69 3.45 -5.44
N VAL A 49 -12.05 4.09 -4.48
CA VAL A 49 -10.71 3.74 -4.00
C VAL A 49 -10.82 3.10 -2.62
N GLY A 50 -10.21 1.93 -2.47
CA GLY A 50 -10.06 1.23 -1.20
C GLY A 50 -8.77 1.59 -0.46
N LYS A 51 -8.32 0.72 0.44
CA LYS A 51 -7.04 0.92 1.13
C LYS A 51 -5.88 0.92 0.12
N GLY A 52 -4.97 1.88 0.29
CA GLY A 52 -3.74 1.99 -0.47
C GLY A 52 -2.51 1.66 0.36
N ALA A 53 -1.47 1.22 -0.33
CA ALA A 53 -0.13 1.06 0.21
C ALA A 53 0.87 1.67 -0.77
N ALA A 54 2.00 2.14 -0.26
CA ALA A 54 3.04 2.72 -1.10
C ALA A 54 4.42 2.22 -0.70
N ILE A 55 5.37 2.45 -1.60
CA ILE A 55 6.80 2.43 -1.29
C ILE A 55 7.39 3.80 -1.66
N ARG A 56 8.52 4.15 -1.05
CA ARG A 56 9.31 5.32 -1.43
C ARG A 56 10.54 4.87 -2.21
N ALA A 57 10.69 5.34 -3.44
CA ALA A 57 11.89 5.11 -4.22
C ALA A 57 13.06 5.97 -3.73
N ASP A 58 14.28 5.60 -4.08
CA ASP A 58 15.50 6.35 -3.71
C ASP A 58 15.51 7.78 -4.27
N SER A 59 14.78 8.01 -5.37
CA SER A 59 14.54 9.34 -5.94
C SER A 59 13.65 10.24 -5.07
N GLY A 60 13.07 9.71 -3.99
CA GLY A 60 12.12 10.40 -3.12
C GLY A 60 10.67 10.29 -3.56
N VAL A 61 10.40 9.81 -4.77
CA VAL A 61 9.04 9.59 -5.31
C VAL A 61 8.38 8.40 -4.63
N TYR A 62 7.13 8.58 -4.23
CA TYR A 62 6.29 7.50 -3.73
C TYR A 62 5.55 6.82 -4.87
N TYR A 63 5.52 5.50 -4.87
CA TYR A 63 4.66 4.69 -5.73
C TYR A 63 3.55 4.14 -4.86
N ALA A 64 2.34 4.65 -5.04
CA ALA A 64 1.16 4.25 -4.28
C ALA A 64 0.26 3.36 -5.12
N ALA A 65 0.02 2.15 -4.65
CA ALA A 65 -0.95 1.23 -5.21
C ALA A 65 -2.25 1.28 -4.41
N PHE A 66 -3.37 1.22 -5.11
CA PHE A 66 -4.69 1.15 -4.48
C PHE A 66 -5.53 0.05 -5.11
N ASN A 67 -6.28 -0.66 -4.28
CA ASN A 67 -7.42 -1.43 -4.74
C ASN A 67 -8.50 -0.45 -5.19
N ILE A 68 -8.95 -0.57 -6.43
CA ILE A 68 -9.94 0.32 -7.02
C ILE A 68 -11.04 -0.50 -7.67
N THR A 69 -12.26 0.03 -7.65
CA THR A 69 -13.38 -0.51 -8.41
C THR A 69 -13.82 0.54 -9.41
N ALA A 70 -13.80 0.20 -10.70
CA ALA A 70 -14.31 1.04 -11.76
C ALA A 70 -15.13 0.17 -12.73
N ALA A 71 -16.28 0.68 -13.18
CA ALA A 71 -17.21 -0.07 -14.04
C ALA A 71 -17.58 -1.48 -13.50
N GLY A 72 -17.65 -1.63 -12.17
CA GLY A 72 -17.95 -2.92 -11.52
C GLY A 72 -16.78 -3.90 -11.43
N GLU A 73 -15.61 -3.58 -12.02
CA GLU A 73 -14.42 -4.42 -11.96
C GLU A 73 -13.45 -3.93 -10.88
N ARG A 74 -12.94 -4.87 -10.08
CA ARG A 74 -11.86 -4.59 -9.12
C ARG A 74 -10.51 -4.78 -9.77
N LYS A 75 -9.67 -3.75 -9.73
CA LYS A 75 -8.27 -3.81 -10.18
C LYS A 75 -7.36 -3.10 -9.19
N VAL A 76 -6.07 -3.10 -9.48
CA VAL A 76 -5.07 -2.33 -8.76
C VAL A 76 -4.50 -1.30 -9.72
N GLY A 77 -4.58 -0.02 -9.33
CA GLY A 77 -3.94 1.08 -10.03
C GLY A 77 -2.74 1.59 -9.23
N VAL A 78 -1.77 2.17 -9.94
CA VAL A 78 -0.59 2.77 -9.32
C VAL A 78 -0.44 4.22 -9.75
N TRP A 79 -0.15 5.07 -8.77
CA TRP A 79 0.17 6.48 -8.95
C TRP A 79 1.52 6.80 -8.33
N ALA A 80 2.22 7.76 -8.93
CA ALA A 80 3.44 8.33 -8.39
C ALA A 80 3.11 9.66 -7.72
N LEU A 81 3.63 9.85 -6.51
CA LEU A 81 3.44 11.06 -5.71
C LEU A 81 4.77 11.62 -5.22
N ASP A 82 4.86 12.93 -5.12
CA ASP A 82 6.00 13.56 -4.44
C ASP A 82 5.84 13.50 -2.91
N GLU A 83 4.59 13.51 -2.41
CA GLU A 83 4.24 13.45 -0.99
C GLU A 83 2.96 12.60 -0.78
N ILE A 84 2.86 11.92 0.38
CA ILE A 84 1.74 11.02 0.73
C ILE A 84 0.77 11.59 1.77
N SER A 85 1.06 12.76 2.35
CA SER A 85 0.18 13.48 3.28
C SER A 85 0.72 14.90 3.54
N PRO A 86 0.06 15.97 3.02
CA PRO A 86 -1.00 15.94 1.99
C PRO A 86 -0.48 15.36 0.66
N PRO A 87 -1.35 14.98 -0.30
CA PRO A 87 -0.90 14.54 -1.61
C PRO A 87 -0.15 15.65 -2.33
N GLY A 88 1.09 15.37 -2.73
CA GLY A 88 1.84 16.20 -3.67
C GLY A 88 1.35 16.01 -5.11
N SER A 89 2.21 16.30 -6.10
CA SER A 89 1.88 16.06 -7.51
C SER A 89 1.53 14.58 -7.75
N ILE A 90 0.38 14.31 -8.38
CA ILE A 90 -0.06 12.95 -8.70
C ILE A 90 0.17 12.66 -10.19
N ARG A 91 0.80 11.53 -10.49
CA ARG A 91 1.02 11.03 -11.85
C ARG A 91 0.53 9.60 -11.99
N ALA A 92 -0.13 9.27 -13.10
CA ALA A 92 -0.53 7.90 -13.39
C ALA A 92 0.68 7.06 -13.81
N VAL A 93 0.88 5.91 -13.15
CA VAL A 93 2.04 5.03 -13.40
C VAL A 93 1.68 3.88 -14.33
N ASP A 94 0.52 3.25 -14.16
CA ASP A 94 0.10 2.10 -14.95
C ASP A 94 -1.06 2.41 -15.90
N GLY A 95 -1.26 1.52 -16.88
CA GLY A 95 -2.28 1.70 -17.92
C GLY A 95 -3.70 1.81 -17.37
N PHE A 96 -3.97 1.24 -16.18
CA PHE A 96 -5.28 1.37 -15.55
C PHE A 96 -5.45 2.76 -14.92
N ALA A 97 -4.47 3.23 -14.14
CA ALA A 97 -4.50 4.58 -13.61
C ALA A 97 -4.65 5.62 -14.73
N GLN A 98 -3.99 5.40 -15.88
CA GLN A 98 -4.11 6.28 -17.05
C GLN A 98 -5.51 6.26 -17.69
N GLN A 99 -6.15 5.09 -17.74
CA GLN A 99 -7.47 4.93 -18.37
C GLN A 99 -8.59 5.59 -17.57
N PHE A 100 -8.50 5.58 -16.23
CA PHE A 100 -9.60 5.97 -15.35
C PHE A 100 -9.38 7.30 -14.62
N THR A 101 -8.26 7.99 -14.87
CA THR A 101 -7.97 9.28 -14.23
C THR A 101 -7.42 10.30 -15.23
N ARG A 102 -7.44 11.58 -14.84
CA ARG A 102 -6.94 12.72 -15.62
C ARG A 102 -5.47 13.05 -15.35
N TRP A 103 -4.80 12.23 -14.53
CA TRP A 103 -3.45 12.51 -14.09
C TRP A 103 -2.44 12.34 -15.23
N PRO A 104 -1.43 13.21 -15.31
CA PRO A 104 -0.37 13.06 -16.30
C PRO A 104 0.37 11.73 -16.11
N VAL A 105 0.81 11.14 -17.21
CA VAL A 105 1.53 9.86 -17.20
C VAL A 105 2.96 10.06 -16.71
N LEU A 106 3.45 9.17 -15.83
CA LEU A 106 4.87 9.08 -15.53
C LEU A 106 5.57 8.18 -16.57
N PRO A 107 6.40 8.73 -17.47
CA PRO A 107 7.03 7.93 -18.53
C PRO A 107 7.94 6.84 -17.96
N GLY A 108 7.89 5.64 -18.54
CA GLY A 108 8.77 4.51 -18.18
C GLY A 108 8.47 3.85 -16.83
N ALA A 109 7.48 4.32 -16.07
CA ALA A 109 7.16 3.79 -14.76
C ALA A 109 6.19 2.59 -14.80
N ASN A 110 5.44 2.42 -15.90
CA ASN A 110 4.53 1.30 -16.06
C ASN A 110 5.30 -0.04 -16.08
N GLY A 111 4.90 -0.99 -15.24
CA GLY A 111 5.58 -2.28 -15.12
C GLY A 111 6.96 -2.23 -14.48
N SER A 112 7.40 -1.06 -13.98
CA SER A 112 8.66 -0.94 -13.24
C SER A 112 8.64 -1.78 -11.96
N GLU A 113 9.82 -2.18 -11.49
CA GLU A 113 9.98 -2.88 -10.20
C GLU A 113 9.25 -2.13 -9.08
N LYS A 114 9.37 -0.80 -9.03
CA LYS A 114 8.71 0.02 -8.00
C LYS A 114 7.19 0.01 -8.07
N ALA A 115 6.62 -0.04 -9.28
CA ALA A 115 5.18 -0.22 -9.43
C ALA A 115 4.74 -1.60 -8.94
N ASN A 116 5.53 -2.65 -9.19
CA ASN A 116 5.24 -4.01 -8.73
C ASN A 116 5.41 -4.15 -7.21
N ASP A 117 6.45 -3.55 -6.64
CA ASP A 117 6.70 -3.49 -5.19
C ASP A 117 5.54 -2.81 -4.47
N ALA A 118 5.06 -1.67 -4.98
CA ALA A 118 3.90 -0.98 -4.44
C ALA A 118 2.64 -1.86 -4.45
N LYS A 119 2.42 -2.61 -5.54
CA LYS A 119 1.30 -3.58 -5.64
C LYS A 119 1.44 -4.69 -4.61
N ALA A 120 2.64 -5.23 -4.42
CA ALA A 120 2.91 -6.27 -3.43
C ALA A 120 2.68 -5.79 -1.98
N CYS A 121 2.78 -4.49 -1.71
CA CYS A 121 2.45 -3.93 -0.39
C CYS A 121 0.96 -4.01 -0.03
N LEU A 122 0.05 -4.25 -0.98
CA LEU A 122 -1.39 -4.37 -0.69
C LEU A 122 -1.76 -5.68 0.01
N GLY A 123 -0.93 -6.73 -0.10
CA GLY A 123 -1.17 -8.06 0.48
C GLY A 123 -1.93 -8.98 -0.44
#